data_AF-A0AAN8IXF5-F1
#
_entry.id   AF-A0AAN8IXF5-F1
#
_cell.length_a   1.000
_cell.length_b   1.000
_cell.length_c   1.000
_cell.angle_alpha   90.00
_cell.angle_beta   90.00
_cell.angle_gamma   90.00
#
_symmetry.space_group_name_H-M   'P 1'
#
loop_
_entity.id
_entity.type
_entity.pdbx_description
1 polymer ?
#
loop_
_entity_poly.entity_id
_entity_poly.type
_entity_poly.pdbx_seq_one_letter_code
_entity_poly.pdbx_strand_id
1 'polypeptide(L)'
;MTLFLTLFSTYPDTLNYFKAFENKSLDEIKGMSDMRAHATAVMYAMDSLIDNVDDPECMVGLVRKIARNHKGRNIGKARFEQLRSLYGNYLDTNLGNRSSAATKSAWDKFLSYMNNLIEKEQNA
;
A
#
# COMPACT_ATOMS: atom_id res chain seq x y z
N MET A 1 2.77 3.21 10.36
CA MET A 1 1.97 2.29 11.20
C MET A 1 0.48 2.43 10.93
N THR A 2 -0.08 3.65 11.03
CA THR A 2 -1.52 3.92 10.90
C THR A 2 -2.16 3.28 9.65
N LEU A 3 -1.52 3.39 8.48
CA LEU A 3 -2.03 2.80 7.24
C LEU A 3 -2.36 1.30 7.36
N PHE A 4 -1.45 0.50 7.91
CA PHE A 4 -1.64 -0.95 8.03
C PHE A 4 -2.64 -1.32 9.13
N LEU A 5 -2.66 -0.61 10.25
CA LEU A 5 -3.67 -0.84 11.28
C LEU A 5 -5.08 -0.54 10.74
N THR A 6 -5.23 0.54 9.97
CA THR A 6 -6.48 0.83 9.27
C THR A 6 -6.82 -0.27 8.28
N LEU A 7 -5.85 -0.71 7.45
CA LEU A 7 -6.04 -1.81 6.50
C LEU A 7 -6.56 -3.08 7.18
N PHE A 8 -5.92 -3.53 8.27
CA PHE A 8 -6.32 -4.73 8.99
C PHE A 8 -7.67 -4.59 9.69
N SER A 9 -7.99 -3.39 10.19
CA SER A 9 -9.32 -3.14 10.78
C SER A 9 -10.44 -3.13 9.75
N THR A 10 -10.21 -2.58 8.55
CA THR A 10 -11.24 -2.47 7.51
C THR A 10 -11.36 -3.72 6.65
N TYR A 11 -10.24 -4.41 6.40
CA TYR A 11 -10.17 -5.65 5.64
C TYR A 11 -9.39 -6.71 6.43
N PRO A 12 -10.01 -7.34 7.45
CA PRO A 12 -9.32 -8.28 8.35
C PRO A 12 -8.66 -9.46 7.64
N ASP A 13 -9.19 -9.88 6.49
CA ASP A 13 -8.65 -10.96 5.68
C ASP A 13 -7.26 -10.64 5.08
N THR A 14 -6.88 -9.36 5.02
CA THR A 14 -5.51 -8.95 4.62
C THR A 14 -4.45 -9.35 5.63
N LEU A 15 -4.81 -9.57 6.89
CA LEU A 15 -3.87 -10.02 7.93
C LEU A 15 -3.38 -11.46 7.68
N ASN A 16 -4.17 -12.28 6.98
CA ASN A 16 -3.83 -13.68 6.65
C ASN A 16 -2.54 -13.80 5.81
N TYR A 17 -2.11 -12.72 5.14
CA TYR A 17 -0.86 -12.69 4.37
C TYR A 17 0.37 -12.41 5.24
N PHE A 18 0.17 -12.05 6.51
CA PHE A 18 1.23 -11.72 7.46
C PHE A 18 1.36 -12.79 8.54
N LYS A 19 1.97 -13.92 8.18
CA LYS A 19 2.17 -15.08 9.08
C LYS A 19 2.78 -14.73 10.45
N ALA A 20 3.66 -13.73 10.49
CA ALA A 20 4.27 -13.26 11.74
C ALA A 20 3.25 -12.68 12.75
N PHE A 21 2.05 -12.31 12.28
CA PHE A 21 1.00 -11.67 13.06
C PHE A 21 -0.19 -12.58 13.35
N GLU A 22 -0.10 -13.87 13.00
CA GLU A 22 -1.16 -14.84 13.22
C GLU A 22 -1.55 -14.93 14.71
N ASN A 23 -2.85 -14.95 14.99
CA ASN A 23 -3.44 -14.98 16.33
C ASN A 23 -3.08 -13.79 17.25
N LYS A 24 -2.56 -12.68 16.69
CA LYS A 24 -2.28 -11.46 17.45
C LYS A 24 -3.38 -10.43 17.26
N SER A 25 -3.70 -9.71 18.33
CA SER A 25 -4.54 -8.51 18.29
C SER A 25 -3.83 -7.36 17.57
N LEU A 26 -4.60 -6.37 17.09
CA LEU A 26 -4.04 -5.17 16.46
C LEU A 26 -3.14 -4.37 17.40
N ASP A 27 -3.43 -4.37 18.70
CA ASP A 27 -2.62 -3.70 19.72
C ASP A 27 -1.26 -4.39 19.92
N GLU A 28 -1.24 -5.73 19.92
CA GLU A 28 0.01 -6.49 19.95
C GLU A 28 0.84 -6.23 18.68
N ILE A 29 0.21 -6.28 17.51
CA ILE A 29 0.86 -6.05 16.20
C ILE A 29 1.49 -4.66 16.13
N LYS A 30 0.80 -3.63 16.66
CA LYS A 30 1.31 -2.26 16.71
C LYS A 30 2.64 -2.15 17.49
N GLY A 31 2.87 -3.02 18.48
CA GLY A 31 4.12 -3.08 19.25
C GLY A 31 5.28 -3.79 18.51
N MET A 32 4.99 -4.61 17.50
CA MET A 32 5.99 -5.48 16.88
C MET A 32 6.98 -4.75 15.98
N SER A 33 8.26 -5.13 16.06
CA SER A 33 9.33 -4.64 15.17
C SER A 33 9.07 -4.94 13.71
N ASP A 34 8.56 -6.13 13.41
CA ASP A 34 8.35 -6.58 12.04
C ASP A 34 7.27 -5.76 11.33
N MET A 35 6.22 -5.37 12.07
CA MET A 35 5.19 -4.48 11.55
C MET A 35 5.74 -3.09 11.30
N ARG A 36 6.56 -2.54 12.21
CA ARG A 36 7.26 -1.26 11.96
C ARG A 36 8.13 -1.35 10.71
N ALA A 37 8.96 -2.38 10.60
CA ALA A 37 9.87 -2.56 9.48
C ALA A 37 9.12 -2.62 8.15
N HIS A 38 8.05 -3.43 8.06
CA HIS A 38 7.25 -3.51 6.85
C HIS A 38 6.54 -2.20 6.54
N ALA A 39 5.93 -1.53 7.52
CA ALA A 39 5.27 -0.25 7.32
C ALA A 39 6.24 0.83 6.82
N THR A 40 7.46 0.86 7.36
CA THR A 40 8.53 1.76 6.91
C THR A 40 8.97 1.45 5.48
N ALA A 41 9.17 0.18 5.14
CA ALA A 41 9.54 -0.23 3.79
C ALA A 41 8.50 0.19 2.74
N VAL A 42 7.21 0.12 3.06
CA VAL A 42 6.14 0.60 2.17
C VAL A 42 6.19 2.12 1.99
N MET A 43 6.46 2.88 3.05
CA MET A 43 6.57 4.35 2.92
C MET A 43 7.78 4.75 2.08
N TYR A 44 8.93 4.08 2.23
CA TYR A 44 10.08 4.30 1.33
C TYR A 44 9.78 3.92 -0.12
N ALA A 45 9.04 2.84 -0.35
CA ALA A 45 8.63 2.47 -1.70
C ALA A 45 7.71 3.52 -2.32
N MET A 46 6.75 4.06 -1.56
CA MET A 46 5.88 5.15 -2.01
C MET A 46 6.69 6.41 -2.35
N ASP A 47 7.62 6.80 -1.47
CA ASP A 47 8.52 7.94 -1.66
C ASP A 47 9.32 7.80 -2.96
N SER A 48 9.95 6.65 -3.17
CA SER A 48 10.70 6.38 -4.42
C SER A 48 9.84 6.43 -5.67
N LEU A 49 8.56 6.00 -5.59
CA LEU A 49 7.67 6.08 -6.74
C LEU A 49 7.25 7.54 -7.03
N ILE A 50 7.04 8.36 -6.00
CA ILE A 50 6.72 9.78 -6.15
C ILE A 50 7.91 10.55 -6.73
N ASP A 51 9.13 10.29 -6.24
CA ASP A 51 10.36 10.90 -6.75
C ASP A 51 10.60 10.63 -8.24
N ASN A 52 10.00 9.55 -8.77
CA ASN A 52 10.12 9.14 -10.16
C ASN A 52 8.82 9.36 -10.96
N VAL A 53 7.85 10.13 -10.46
CA VAL A 53 6.58 10.35 -11.18
C VAL A 53 6.77 11.00 -12.56
N ASP A 54 7.82 11.81 -12.70
CA ASP A 54 8.21 12.47 -13.95
C ASP A 54 9.19 11.64 -14.80
N ASP A 55 9.57 10.44 -14.34
CA ASP A 55 10.34 9.43 -15.09
C ASP A 55 9.51 8.14 -15.20
N PRO A 56 8.64 8.04 -16.23
CA PRO A 56 7.75 6.89 -16.39
C PRO A 56 8.47 5.55 -16.53
N GLU A 57 9.67 5.53 -17.12
CA GLU A 57 10.42 4.28 -17.32
C GLU A 57 10.93 3.74 -15.99
N CYS A 58 11.54 4.61 -15.18
CA CYS A 58 12.00 4.26 -13.84
C CYS A 58 10.83 3.86 -12.94
N MET A 59 9.76 4.66 -12.92
CA MET A 59 8.55 4.37 -12.13
C MET A 59 7.95 3.01 -12.49
N VAL A 60 7.79 2.70 -13.78
CA VAL A 60 7.29 1.39 -14.23
C VAL A 60 8.22 0.26 -13.76
N GLY A 61 9.53 0.45 -13.83
CA GLY A 61 10.52 -0.49 -13.30
C GLY A 61 10.33 -0.78 -11.80
N LEU A 62 10.09 0.26 -10.99
CA LEU A 62 9.81 0.15 -9.56
C LEU A 62 8.49 -0.60 -9.30
N VAL A 63 7.42 -0.27 -10.02
CA VAL A 63 6.12 -0.96 -9.88
C VAL A 63 6.22 -2.43 -10.24
N ARG A 64 6.99 -2.80 -11.28
CA ARG A 64 7.25 -4.21 -11.63
C ARG A 64 7.96 -4.97 -10.51
N LYS A 65 8.94 -4.34 -9.84
CA LYS A 65 9.61 -4.94 -8.67
C LYS A 65 8.61 -5.22 -7.55
N ILE A 66 7.70 -4.28 -7.27
CA ILE A 66 6.62 -4.45 -6.30
C ILE A 66 5.71 -5.61 -6.72
N ALA A 67 5.27 -5.63 -7.98
CA ALA A 67 4.37 -6.65 -8.53
C ALA A 67 4.95 -8.07 -8.38
N ARG A 68 6.22 -8.26 -8.79
CA ARG A 68 6.93 -9.55 -8.70
C ARG A 68 7.12 -10.01 -7.26
N ASN A 69 7.49 -9.10 -6.36
CA ASN A 69 7.63 -9.42 -4.94
C ASN A 69 6.29 -9.88 -4.31
N HIS A 70 5.16 -9.33 -4.76
CA HIS A 70 3.85 -9.67 -4.22
C HIS A 70 3.20 -10.88 -4.92
N LYS A 71 3.60 -11.20 -6.16
CA LYS A 71 3.10 -12.36 -6.93
C LYS A 71 3.28 -13.68 -6.16
N GLY A 72 4.50 -13.94 -5.66
CA GLY A 72 4.82 -15.16 -4.91
C GLY A 72 4.10 -15.30 -3.56
N ARG A 73 3.38 -14.26 -3.10
CA ARG A 73 2.58 -14.24 -1.87
C ARG A 73 1.08 -14.31 -2.15
N ASN A 74 0.69 -14.51 -3.40
CA ASN A 74 -0.71 -14.47 -3.86
C ASN A 74 -1.40 -13.13 -3.54
N ILE A 75 -0.64 -12.03 -3.58
CA ILE A 75 -1.14 -10.67 -3.39
C ILE A 75 -1.20 -10.02 -4.76
N GLY A 76 -2.42 -9.94 -5.31
CA GLY A 76 -2.70 -9.31 -6.60
C GLY A 76 -3.50 -8.02 -6.48
N LYS A 77 -3.93 -7.49 -7.63
CA LYS A 77 -4.64 -6.20 -7.74
C LYS A 77 -5.76 -6.01 -6.72
N ALA A 78 -6.60 -7.02 -6.49
CA ALA A 78 -7.69 -6.92 -5.53
C ALA A 78 -7.24 -6.48 -4.11
N ARG A 79 -6.05 -6.93 -3.67
CA ARG A 79 -5.47 -6.53 -2.37
C ARG A 79 -4.88 -5.13 -2.39
N PHE A 80 -4.29 -4.72 -3.51
CA PHE A 80 -3.81 -3.35 -3.67
C PHE A 80 -4.97 -2.34 -3.79
N GLU A 81 -6.11 -2.74 -4.38
CA GLU A 81 -7.33 -1.91 -4.42
C GLU A 81 -7.91 -1.66 -3.03
N GLN A 82 -7.83 -2.64 -2.11
CA GLN A 82 -8.20 -2.45 -0.70
C GLN A 82 -7.33 -1.38 -0.02
N LEU A 83 -6.05 -1.30 -0.34
CA LEU A 83 -5.20 -0.21 0.19
C LEU A 83 -5.56 1.13 -0.45
N ARG A 84 -5.79 1.16 -1.76
CA ARG A 84 -6.18 2.37 -2.50
C ARG A 84 -7.47 2.98 -1.96
N SER A 85 -8.51 2.18 -1.75
CA SER A 85 -9.82 2.66 -1.28
C SER A 85 -9.74 3.38 0.08
N LEU A 86 -8.77 3.01 0.92
CA LEU A 86 -8.56 3.60 2.25
C LEU A 86 -7.70 4.86 2.21
N TYR A 87 -6.94 5.07 1.14
CA TYR A 87 -5.86 6.05 1.13
C TYR A 87 -6.37 7.49 1.25
N GLY A 88 -7.55 7.80 0.69
CA GLY A 88 -8.18 9.10 0.85
C GLY A 88 -8.47 9.45 2.31
N ASN A 89 -9.07 8.52 3.05
CA ASN A 89 -9.35 8.69 4.48
C ASN A 89 -8.07 8.73 5.32
N TYR A 90 -7.05 7.97 4.91
CA TYR A 90 -5.72 8.04 5.50
C TYR A 90 -5.12 9.45 5.36
N LEU A 91 -5.22 10.09 4.19
CA LEU A 91 -4.77 11.46 3.98
C LEU A 91 -5.55 12.46 4.83
N ASP A 92 -6.88 12.36 4.87
CA ASP A 92 -7.72 13.23 5.71
C ASP A 92 -7.30 13.13 7.18
N THR A 93 -7.16 11.91 7.70
CA THR A 93 -6.77 11.68 9.10
C THR A 93 -5.38 12.25 9.42
N ASN A 94 -4.37 11.94 8.59
CA ASN A 94 -2.98 12.29 8.91
C ASN A 94 -2.64 13.75 8.58
N LEU A 95 -3.41 14.41 7.70
CA LEU A 95 -3.24 15.84 7.41
C LEU A 95 -4.14 16.73 8.28
N GLY A 96 -4.96 16.15 9.18
CA GLY A 96 -5.87 16.89 10.04
C GLY A 96 -7.04 17.52 9.27
N ASN A 97 -7.65 16.75 8.37
CA ASN A 97 -8.72 17.14 7.45
C ASN A 97 -8.37 18.30 6.50
N ARG A 98 -7.07 18.51 6.25
CA ARG A 98 -6.57 19.53 5.32
C ARG A 98 -6.29 19.00 3.91
N SER A 99 -6.60 17.73 3.64
CA SER A 99 -6.41 17.15 2.30
C SER A 99 -7.48 17.67 1.34
N SER A 100 -7.05 18.35 0.27
CA SER A 100 -7.98 18.83 -0.75
C SER A 100 -8.59 17.67 -1.55
N ALA A 101 -9.73 17.93 -2.20
CA ALA A 101 -10.32 16.99 -3.15
C ALA A 101 -9.37 16.68 -4.33
N ALA A 102 -8.63 17.69 -4.80
CA ALA A 102 -7.63 17.53 -5.85
C ALA A 102 -6.48 16.61 -5.41
N THR A 103 -5.98 16.77 -4.18
CA THR A 103 -4.93 15.91 -3.60
C THR A 103 -5.40 14.46 -3.53
N LYS A 104 -6.61 14.22 -3.00
CA LYS A 104 -7.17 12.85 -2.92
C LYS A 104 -7.38 12.23 -4.29
N SER A 105 -7.86 13.02 -5.26
CA SER A 105 -8.03 12.55 -6.65
C SER A 105 -6.69 12.23 -7.32
N ALA A 106 -5.64 13.02 -7.08
CA ALA A 106 -4.30 12.76 -7.62
C ALA A 106 -3.74 11.43 -7.08
N TRP A 107 -3.82 11.21 -5.77
CA TRP A 107 -3.42 9.94 -5.15
C TRP A 107 -4.23 8.75 -5.65
N ASP A 108 -5.55 8.90 -5.79
CA ASP A 108 -6.41 7.84 -6.31
C ASP A 108 -6.01 7.44 -7.74
N LYS A 109 -5.76 8.42 -8.63
CA LYS A 109 -5.30 8.17 -9.99
C LYS A 109 -3.95 7.46 -10.02
N PHE A 110 -3.01 7.91 -9.20
CA PHE A 110 -1.68 7.32 -9.09
C PHE A 110 -1.73 5.86 -8.61
N LEU A 111 -2.43 5.59 -7.51
CA LEU A 111 -2.61 4.24 -6.98
C LEU A 111 -3.35 3.32 -7.97
N SER A 112 -4.38 3.83 -8.65
CA SER A 112 -5.11 3.10 -9.70
C SER A 112 -4.19 2.68 -10.84
N TYR A 113 -3.36 3.60 -11.32
CA TYR A 113 -2.38 3.33 -12.37
C TYR A 113 -1.40 2.23 -11.96
N MET A 114 -0.84 2.32 -10.75
CA MET A 114 0.07 1.30 -10.23
C MET A 114 -0.60 -0.07 -10.11
N ASN A 115 -1.82 -0.13 -9.61
CA ASN A 115 -2.56 -1.38 -9.45
C ASN A 115 -2.82 -2.07 -10.80
N ASN A 116 -3.13 -1.30 -11.84
CA ASN A 116 -3.28 -1.81 -13.21
C ASN A 116 -1.95 -2.35 -13.78
N LEU A 117 -0.84 -1.66 -13.51
CA LEU A 117 0.49 -2.14 -13.91
C LEU A 117 0.90 -3.41 -13.16
N ILE A 118 0.58 -3.51 -11.87
CA ILE A 118 0.83 -4.71 -11.05
C ILE A 118 0.09 -5.91 -11.65
N GLU A 119 -1.20 -5.76 -11.96
CA GLU A 119 -2.00 -6.81 -12.61
C GLU A 119 -1.38 -7.24 -13.94
N LYS A 120 -1.00 -6.29 -14.79
CA LYS A 120 -0.37 -6.58 -16.08
C LYS A 120 0.93 -7.36 -15.91
N GLU A 121 1.81 -6.95 -15.01
CA GLU A 121 3.09 -7.64 -14.76
C GLU A 121 2.88 -9.02 -14.12
N GLN A 122 1.87 -9.18 -13.26
CA GLN A 122 1.59 -10.46 -12.61
C GLN A 122 0.96 -11.49 -13.57
N ASN A 123 0.29 -11.04 -14.63
CA ASN A 123 -0.34 -11.88 -15.63
C ASN A 123 0.51 -12.09 -16.90
N ALA A 124 1.66 -11.41 -16.99
CA ALA A 124 2.70 -11.70 -17.98
C ALA A 124 3.51 -12.95 -17.60
#